data_AF-A0ABD3N2U3-F1
#
_entry.id   AF-A0ABD3N2U3-F1
#
_cell.length_a   1.000
_cell.length_b   1.000
_cell.length_c   1.000
_cell.angle_alpha   90.00
_cell.angle_beta   90.00
_cell.angle_gamma   90.00
#
_symmetry.space_group_name_H-M   'P 1'
#
loop_
_entity.id
_entity.type
_entity.pdbx_description
1 polymer ?
#
loop_
_entity_poly.entity_id
_entity_poly.type
_entity_poly.pdbx_seq_one_letter_code
_entity_poly.pdbx_strand_id
1 'polypeptide(L)'
;MKSNARRRSIISIAVACLPLAAALQPQICTRCASRANHPTIPSAAANSIPTTLLYASKNEHLSKRERKQRLEELQKRRRRSRWIKRYGSVSALQQTFGTGPPWGDLSPTQTRALYHTLLPRSLLALNEMGLVQVEDLAPLAYEARIAAKEYARSRCVWTGRVGVFLFDQYRSLRDKGRLIKPGSSSSMSWEEIWAKYETQIIREAREKGRELDEDEIMMQTYMRILERSCATNAMFDNLFLKSGDSAASNARDDIDLESIAMQLERDVRAILLSPRDISKAEKREEKLEKKKEKVREKEEKLQRKEEKKKEKREKKL
;
A
#
# COMPACT_ATOMS: atom_id res chain seq x y z
N MET A 1 30.28 50.41 6.81
CA MET A 1 29.60 50.09 8.09
C MET A 1 28.09 50.25 7.94
N LYS A 2 27.35 49.18 7.63
CA LYS A 2 25.88 49.11 7.76
C LYS A 2 25.51 47.69 8.20
N SER A 3 25.19 47.57 9.48
CA SER A 3 24.69 46.35 10.14
C SER A 3 23.24 46.11 9.70
N ASN A 4 22.92 44.88 9.28
CA ASN A 4 21.57 44.47 8.94
C ASN A 4 21.14 43.34 9.90
N ALA A 5 20.47 43.74 10.97
CA ALA A 5 19.93 42.84 11.98
C ALA A 5 18.63 42.18 11.46
N ARG A 6 18.69 40.88 11.14
CA ARG A 6 17.50 40.07 10.84
C ARG A 6 16.85 39.59 12.14
N ARG A 7 15.72 40.21 12.51
CA ARG A 7 14.80 39.70 13.53
C ARG A 7 14.20 38.37 13.07
N ARG A 8 14.43 37.29 13.82
CA ARG A 8 13.70 36.03 13.70
C ARG A 8 12.43 36.15 14.54
N SER A 9 11.27 36.11 13.88
CA SER A 9 9.98 36.04 14.55
C SER A 9 9.73 34.59 14.98
N ILE A 10 9.62 34.38 16.29
CA ILE A 10 9.25 33.11 16.91
C ILE A 10 7.71 33.04 16.85
N ILE A 11 7.17 32.17 16.01
CA ILE A 11 5.74 31.86 16.00
C ILE A 11 5.51 30.82 17.10
N SER A 12 5.10 31.30 18.28
CA SER A 12 4.51 30.47 19.33
C SER A 12 3.13 29.98 18.86
N ILE A 13 3.01 28.69 18.59
CA ILE A 13 1.72 28.02 18.37
C ILE A 13 1.11 27.79 19.76
N ALA A 14 0.24 28.70 20.18
CA ALA A 14 -0.61 28.50 21.35
C ALA A 14 -1.69 27.45 21.01
N VAL A 15 -1.62 26.30 21.67
CA VAL A 15 -2.68 25.29 21.67
C VAL A 15 -3.79 25.83 22.56
N ALA A 16 -4.85 26.36 21.95
CA ALA A 16 -6.04 26.78 22.65
C ALA A 16 -6.81 25.55 23.16
N CYS A 17 -6.74 25.31 24.47
CA CYS A 17 -7.73 24.51 25.21
C CYS A 17 -9.06 25.28 25.20
N LEU A 18 -10.04 24.79 24.45
CA LEU A 18 -11.43 25.24 24.56
C LEU A 18 -12.16 24.43 25.63
N PRO A 19 -12.96 25.08 26.50
CA PRO A 19 -13.66 24.42 27.58
C PRO A 19 -14.91 23.72 27.08
N LEU A 20 -15.10 22.53 27.63
CA LEU A 20 -16.26 21.67 27.55
C LEU A 20 -17.42 22.32 28.33
N ALA A 21 -18.49 22.76 27.66
CA ALA A 21 -19.76 23.02 28.32
C ALA A 21 -20.97 23.06 27.35
N ALA A 22 -21.95 22.23 27.72
CA ALA A 22 -23.39 22.44 27.61
C ALA A 22 -24.14 22.21 26.28
N ALA A 23 -25.03 21.21 26.39
CA ALA A 23 -26.45 21.26 26.02
C ALA A 23 -26.83 21.20 24.54
N LEU A 24 -27.32 20.02 24.13
CA LEU A 24 -28.59 19.89 23.41
C LEU A 24 -29.13 18.46 23.55
N GLN A 25 -30.38 18.38 23.99
CA GLN A 25 -31.15 17.18 24.30
C GLN A 25 -31.46 16.32 23.06
N PRO A 26 -31.75 15.02 23.26
CA PRO A 26 -32.14 14.11 22.18
C PRO A 26 -33.61 14.31 21.78
N GLN A 27 -33.84 14.70 20.53
CA GLN A 27 -35.14 14.54 19.88
C GLN A 27 -35.32 13.06 19.51
N ILE A 28 -36.15 12.41 20.31
CA ILE A 28 -36.68 11.06 20.11
C ILE A 28 -37.54 11.08 18.85
N CYS A 29 -37.07 10.44 17.77
CA CYS A 29 -37.87 10.21 16.58
C CYS A 29 -38.58 8.86 16.69
N THR A 30 -39.76 8.86 17.32
CA THR A 30 -40.72 7.75 17.27
C THR A 30 -41.61 7.88 16.04
N ARG A 31 -41.20 7.29 14.90
CA ARG A 31 -42.12 6.77 13.86
C ARG A 31 -41.33 6.21 12.67
N CYS A 32 -41.27 4.89 12.59
CA CYS A 32 -41.51 4.10 11.38
C CYS A 32 -41.42 2.62 11.79
N ALA A 33 -42.56 2.11 12.25
CA ALA A 33 -42.81 0.69 12.33
C ALA A 33 -43.01 0.11 10.93
N SER A 34 -42.77 -1.20 10.82
CA SER A 34 -43.25 -2.10 9.77
C SER A 34 -42.40 -2.23 8.51
N ARG A 35 -41.40 -3.12 8.54
CA ARG A 35 -41.55 -4.48 8.00
C ARG A 35 -40.31 -5.32 8.31
N ALA A 36 -40.49 -6.26 9.24
CA ALA A 36 -39.59 -7.37 9.41
C ALA A 36 -39.67 -8.26 8.17
N ASN A 37 -38.53 -8.54 7.55
CA ASN A 37 -38.30 -9.73 6.73
C ASN A 37 -36.84 -10.14 6.98
N HIS A 38 -36.68 -11.00 7.98
CA HIS A 38 -35.50 -11.83 8.11
C HIS A 38 -35.48 -12.80 6.92
N PRO A 39 -34.40 -12.90 6.13
CA PRO A 39 -34.10 -14.13 5.44
C PRO A 39 -33.60 -15.12 6.50
N THR A 40 -34.51 -15.94 6.98
CA THR A 40 -34.21 -17.22 7.61
C THR A 40 -33.25 -17.97 6.67
N ILE A 41 -32.04 -18.26 7.14
CA ILE A 41 -31.13 -19.18 6.45
C ILE A 41 -31.70 -20.58 6.66
N PRO A 42 -32.20 -21.27 5.62
CA PRO A 42 -32.52 -22.67 5.74
C PRO A 42 -31.20 -23.45 5.86
N SER A 43 -30.99 -24.01 7.05
CA SER A 43 -30.14 -25.19 7.24
C SER A 43 -30.77 -26.34 6.45
N ALA A 44 -30.32 -26.51 5.21
CA ALA A 44 -30.63 -27.68 4.38
C ALA A 44 -29.32 -28.34 3.98
N ALA A 45 -28.92 -29.32 4.79
CA ALA A 45 -28.09 -30.41 4.33
C ALA A 45 -28.91 -31.21 3.29
N ALA A 46 -28.65 -30.98 2.00
CA ALA A 46 -29.06 -31.89 0.93
C ALA A 46 -28.32 -31.52 -0.38
N ASN A 47 -27.30 -32.31 -0.71
CA ASN A 47 -26.96 -32.73 -2.08
C ASN A 47 -26.98 -31.64 -3.17
N SER A 48 -26.02 -30.70 -3.12
CA SER A 48 -25.63 -29.98 -4.34
C SER A 48 -24.77 -30.92 -5.20
N ILE A 49 -25.41 -31.46 -6.23
CA ILE A 49 -24.83 -32.13 -7.38
C ILE A 49 -23.56 -31.36 -7.86
N PRO A 50 -22.45 -32.04 -8.20
CA PRO A 50 -21.23 -31.40 -8.67
C PRO A 50 -21.51 -30.60 -9.94
N THR A 51 -21.51 -29.28 -9.84
CA THR A 51 -21.57 -28.32 -10.96
C THR A 51 -20.34 -28.43 -11.89
N THR A 52 -19.41 -29.34 -11.60
CA THR A 52 -18.25 -29.68 -12.44
C THR A 52 -18.60 -30.42 -13.73
N LEU A 53 -19.82 -30.97 -13.89
CA LEU A 53 -20.18 -31.72 -15.11
C LEU A 53 -20.85 -30.92 -16.24
N LEU A 54 -21.37 -29.71 -15.99
CA LEU A 54 -21.99 -28.89 -17.05
C LEU A 54 -21.04 -28.00 -17.84
N TYR A 55 -19.75 -27.92 -17.45
CA TYR A 55 -18.73 -27.18 -18.20
C TYR A 55 -17.99 -28.03 -19.26
N ALA A 56 -18.30 -29.32 -19.36
CA ALA A 56 -17.63 -30.25 -20.27
C ALA A 56 -18.15 -30.19 -21.72
N SER A 57 -19.36 -29.67 -21.96
CA SER A 57 -20.07 -29.85 -23.24
C SER A 57 -20.00 -28.68 -24.23
N LYS A 58 -19.18 -27.64 -23.97
CA LYS A 58 -18.99 -26.49 -24.90
C LYS A 58 -17.52 -26.30 -25.33
N ASN A 59 -16.74 -27.37 -25.35
CA ASN A 59 -15.31 -27.35 -25.69
C ASN A 59 -15.00 -27.76 -27.14
N GLU A 60 -16.01 -27.93 -27.99
CA GLU A 60 -15.78 -28.27 -29.39
C GLU A 60 -15.36 -27.00 -30.16
N HIS A 61 -14.12 -27.03 -30.66
CA HIS A 61 -13.47 -26.09 -31.58
C HIS A 61 -12.72 -24.84 -31.06
N LEU A 62 -12.29 -24.77 -29.79
CA LEU A 62 -11.27 -23.76 -29.44
C LEU A 62 -9.92 -24.09 -30.09
N SER A 63 -9.32 -23.09 -30.75
CA SER A 63 -7.99 -23.16 -31.35
C SER A 63 -6.92 -23.50 -30.31
N LYS A 64 -5.82 -24.16 -30.71
CA LYS A 64 -4.67 -24.43 -29.82
C LYS A 64 -4.17 -23.15 -29.14
N ARG A 65 -4.26 -22.00 -29.81
CA ARG A 65 -3.86 -20.68 -29.28
C ARG A 65 -4.80 -20.21 -28.16
N GLU A 66 -6.11 -20.32 -28.36
CA GLU A 66 -7.12 -19.89 -27.38
C GLU A 66 -7.09 -20.76 -26.12
N ARG A 67 -6.92 -22.09 -26.29
CA ARG A 67 -6.74 -23.03 -25.18
C ARG A 67 -5.55 -22.63 -24.30
N LYS A 68 -4.44 -22.26 -24.94
CA LYS A 68 -3.24 -21.80 -24.23
C LYS A 68 -3.48 -20.48 -23.50
N GLN A 69 -4.09 -19.49 -24.15
CA GLN A 69 -4.43 -18.20 -23.52
C GLN A 69 -5.36 -18.38 -22.32
N ARG A 70 -6.39 -19.22 -22.45
CA ARG A 70 -7.32 -19.54 -21.35
C ARG A 70 -6.61 -20.21 -20.18
N LEU A 71 -5.67 -21.12 -20.45
CA LEU A 71 -4.87 -21.76 -19.40
C LEU A 71 -3.96 -20.75 -18.70
N GLU A 72 -3.30 -19.86 -19.45
CA GLU A 72 -2.45 -18.79 -18.90
C GLU A 72 -3.26 -17.83 -18.02
N GLU A 73 -4.46 -17.44 -18.46
CA GLU A 73 -5.40 -16.60 -17.70
C GLU A 73 -5.89 -17.29 -16.41
N LEU A 74 -6.22 -18.59 -16.47
CA LEU A 74 -6.57 -19.36 -15.29
C LEU A 74 -5.41 -19.45 -14.29
N GLN A 75 -4.18 -19.66 -14.78
CA GLN A 75 -2.98 -19.65 -13.93
C GLN A 75 -2.74 -18.27 -13.31
N LYS A 76 -2.95 -17.19 -14.07
CA LYS A 76 -2.89 -15.80 -13.60
C LYS A 76 -3.88 -15.59 -12.45
N ARG A 77 -5.15 -15.96 -12.63
CA ARG A 77 -6.19 -15.87 -11.58
C ARG A 77 -5.85 -16.69 -10.34
N ARG A 78 -5.35 -17.92 -10.50
CA ARG A 78 -4.90 -18.77 -9.38
C ARG A 78 -3.75 -18.13 -8.59
N ARG A 79 -2.79 -17.50 -9.27
CA ARG A 79 -1.68 -16.77 -8.61
C ARG A 79 -2.20 -15.59 -7.80
N ARG A 80 -3.13 -14.79 -8.35
CA ARG A 80 -3.77 -13.70 -7.61
C ARG A 80 -4.53 -14.19 -6.39
N SER A 81 -5.38 -15.21 -6.55
CA SER A 81 -6.13 -15.76 -5.43
C SER A 81 -5.21 -16.28 -4.32
N ARG A 82 -4.07 -16.91 -4.67
CA ARG A 82 -3.05 -17.30 -3.69
C ARG A 82 -2.43 -16.11 -2.98
N TRP A 83 -2.15 -15.02 -3.69
CA TRP A 83 -1.64 -13.78 -3.11
C TRP A 83 -2.64 -13.17 -2.12
N ILE A 84 -3.89 -12.98 -2.56
CA ILE A 84 -4.97 -12.42 -1.72
C ILE A 84 -5.19 -13.29 -0.48
N LYS A 85 -5.19 -14.62 -0.64
CA LYS A 85 -5.34 -15.54 0.50
C LYS A 85 -4.23 -15.38 1.53
N ARG A 86 -3.02 -14.96 1.13
CA ARG A 86 -1.86 -14.87 2.02
C ARG A 86 -1.63 -13.46 2.59
N TYR A 87 -1.97 -12.42 1.83
CA TYR A 87 -1.66 -11.02 2.19
C TYR A 87 -2.85 -10.06 2.08
N GLY A 88 -3.99 -10.49 1.53
CA GLY A 88 -5.18 -9.66 1.33
C GLY A 88 -6.06 -9.52 2.56
N SER A 89 -5.74 -10.19 3.67
CA SER A 89 -6.49 -10.08 4.93
C SER A 89 -5.59 -10.03 6.16
N VAL A 90 -6.09 -9.43 7.23
CA VAL A 90 -5.40 -9.37 8.53
C VAL A 90 -5.16 -10.76 9.10
N SER A 91 -6.12 -11.67 8.98
CA SER A 91 -6.00 -13.05 9.45
C SER A 91 -4.88 -13.80 8.73
N ALA A 92 -4.69 -13.56 7.44
CA ALA A 92 -3.62 -14.17 6.67
C ALA A 92 -2.23 -13.61 7.06
N LEU A 93 -2.15 -12.31 7.34
CA LEU A 93 -0.94 -11.69 7.88
C LEU A 93 -0.62 -12.19 9.29
N GLN A 94 -1.62 -12.37 10.15
CA GLN A 94 -1.47 -12.99 11.47
C GLN A 94 -1.00 -14.45 11.37
N GLN A 95 -1.52 -15.20 10.40
CA GLN A 95 -1.05 -16.57 10.16
C GLN A 95 0.41 -16.61 9.67
N THR A 96 0.85 -15.61 8.90
CA THR A 96 2.18 -15.58 8.29
C THR A 96 3.25 -15.01 9.23
N PHE A 97 2.92 -13.94 9.96
CA PHE A 97 3.88 -13.17 10.79
C PHE A 97 3.58 -13.24 12.29
N GLY A 98 2.59 -14.04 12.68
CA GLY A 98 2.17 -14.23 14.07
C GLY A 98 1.11 -13.23 14.53
N THR A 99 0.34 -13.67 15.52
CA THR A 99 -0.64 -12.85 16.25
C THR A 99 0.05 -12.21 17.44
N GLY A 100 -0.02 -10.89 17.56
CA GLY A 100 0.49 -10.18 18.74
C GLY A 100 -0.46 -10.27 19.94
N PRO A 101 -0.02 -9.80 21.12
CA PRO A 101 -0.87 -9.72 22.30
C PRO A 101 -2.10 -8.84 22.06
N PRO A 102 -3.24 -9.11 22.73
CA PRO A 102 -4.47 -8.33 22.56
C PRO A 102 -4.29 -6.85 22.91
N TRP A 103 -3.39 -6.53 23.84
CA TRP A 103 -3.06 -5.18 24.29
C TRP A 103 -2.06 -4.45 23.38
N GLY A 104 -1.46 -5.17 22.43
CA GLY A 104 -0.39 -4.67 21.56
C GLY A 104 0.99 -4.83 22.19
N ASP A 105 1.95 -5.11 21.33
CA ASP A 105 3.36 -5.29 21.66
C ASP A 105 4.25 -4.18 21.09
N LEU A 106 3.74 -3.41 20.13
CA LEU A 106 4.56 -2.47 19.37
C LEU A 106 4.34 -1.02 19.78
N SER A 107 5.45 -0.31 19.97
CA SER A 107 5.46 1.15 20.07
C SER A 107 4.96 1.80 18.76
N PRO A 108 4.54 3.08 18.77
CA PRO A 108 4.13 3.78 17.55
C PRO A 108 5.22 3.79 16.47
N THR A 109 6.49 3.91 16.85
CA THR A 109 7.63 3.89 15.92
C THR A 109 7.83 2.50 15.31
N GLN A 110 7.82 1.43 16.12
CA GLN A 110 7.91 0.05 15.62
C GLN A 110 6.70 -0.33 14.75
N THR A 111 5.50 0.12 15.13
CA THR A 111 4.27 -0.07 14.34
C THR A 111 4.42 0.59 12.97
N ARG A 112 5.00 1.80 12.92
CA ARG A 112 5.25 2.50 11.66
C ARG A 112 6.27 1.74 10.81
N ALA A 113 7.38 1.29 11.40
CA ALA A 113 8.39 0.50 10.72
C ALA A 113 7.80 -0.80 10.15
N LEU A 114 7.05 -1.56 10.97
CA LEU A 114 6.33 -2.77 10.54
C LEU A 114 5.37 -2.48 9.38
N TYR A 115 4.58 -1.41 9.47
CA TYR A 115 3.69 -1.02 8.38
C TYR A 115 4.46 -0.76 7.08
N HIS A 116 5.60 -0.07 7.15
CA HIS A 116 6.45 0.17 5.97
C HIS A 116 7.00 -1.11 5.35
N THR A 117 7.42 -2.04 6.18
CA THR A 117 7.94 -3.35 5.76
C THR A 117 6.86 -4.18 5.06
N LEU A 118 5.60 -4.10 5.52
CA LEU A 118 4.47 -4.84 4.95
C LEU A 118 3.89 -4.21 3.68
N LEU A 119 4.35 -3.04 3.26
CA LEU A 119 3.83 -2.42 2.04
C LEU A 119 4.23 -3.21 0.80
N PRO A 120 3.32 -3.36 -0.18
CA PRO A 120 3.55 -4.16 -1.37
C PRO A 120 4.44 -3.46 -2.42
N ARG A 121 5.56 -2.85 -2.01
CA ARG A 121 6.46 -2.06 -2.88
C ARG A 121 7.03 -2.89 -4.04
N SER A 122 7.23 -4.17 -3.80
CA SER A 122 7.63 -5.14 -4.81
C SER A 122 6.63 -5.25 -5.97
N LEU A 123 5.32 -5.02 -5.75
CA LEU A 123 4.32 -4.99 -6.82
C LEU A 123 4.53 -3.82 -7.78
N LEU A 124 4.98 -2.67 -7.27
CA LEU A 124 5.34 -1.53 -8.11
C LEU A 124 6.58 -1.87 -8.97
N ALA A 125 7.59 -2.52 -8.38
CA ALA A 125 8.77 -2.97 -9.11
C ALA A 125 8.43 -3.99 -10.21
N LEU A 126 7.46 -4.88 -9.99
CA LEU A 126 6.98 -5.81 -11.04
C LEU A 126 6.39 -5.08 -12.25
N ASN A 127 5.69 -3.97 -12.00
CA ASN A 127 5.13 -3.12 -13.05
C ASN A 127 6.22 -2.34 -13.80
N GLU A 128 7.19 -1.76 -13.09
CA GLU A 128 8.34 -1.08 -13.71
C GLU A 128 9.16 -2.02 -14.59
N MET A 129 9.26 -3.29 -14.19
CA MET A 129 9.86 -4.35 -15.00
C MET A 129 8.95 -4.85 -16.13
N GLY A 130 7.72 -4.36 -16.27
CA GLY A 130 6.76 -4.76 -17.31
C GLY A 130 6.44 -6.27 -17.31
N LEU A 131 6.49 -6.91 -16.13
CA LEU A 131 6.22 -8.34 -15.99
C LEU A 131 4.74 -8.64 -15.78
N VAL A 132 4.04 -7.74 -15.09
CA VAL A 132 2.61 -7.85 -14.78
C VAL A 132 1.95 -6.51 -15.09
N GLN A 133 0.75 -6.56 -15.64
CA GLN A 133 -0.01 -5.36 -16.01
C GLN A 133 -0.61 -4.68 -14.77
N VAL A 134 -0.88 -3.39 -14.88
CA VAL A 134 -1.27 -2.52 -13.76
C VAL A 134 -2.66 -2.85 -13.24
N GLU A 135 -3.58 -3.16 -14.14
CA GLU A 135 -4.98 -3.52 -13.90
C GLU A 135 -5.10 -4.70 -12.92
N ASP A 136 -4.08 -5.54 -12.93
CA ASP A 136 -4.01 -6.73 -12.10
C ASP A 136 -3.33 -6.49 -10.77
N LEU A 137 -2.35 -5.58 -10.75
CA LEU A 137 -1.54 -5.27 -9.59
C LEU A 137 -2.23 -4.29 -8.65
N ALA A 138 -2.95 -3.31 -9.20
CA ALA A 138 -3.57 -2.25 -8.42
C ALA A 138 -4.60 -2.77 -7.39
N PRO A 139 -5.54 -3.68 -7.72
CA PRO A 139 -6.42 -4.28 -6.72
C PRO A 139 -5.66 -5.06 -5.64
N LEU A 140 -4.64 -5.83 -6.04
CA LEU A 140 -3.83 -6.63 -5.11
C LEU A 140 -3.03 -5.75 -4.15
N ALA A 141 -2.46 -4.65 -4.66
CA ALA A 141 -1.70 -3.70 -3.87
C ALA A 141 -2.60 -2.94 -2.89
N TYR A 142 -3.81 -2.59 -3.32
CA TYR A 142 -4.81 -1.96 -2.46
C TYR A 142 -5.23 -2.89 -1.32
N GLU A 143 -5.65 -4.13 -1.62
CA GLU A 143 -6.05 -5.10 -0.59
C GLU A 143 -4.91 -5.39 0.39
N ALA A 144 -3.71 -5.65 -0.13
CA ALA A 144 -2.52 -5.89 0.69
C ALA A 144 -2.19 -4.70 1.59
N ARG A 145 -2.35 -3.46 1.11
CA ARG A 145 -2.14 -2.26 1.93
C ARG A 145 -3.16 -2.13 3.06
N ILE A 146 -4.44 -2.39 2.78
CA ILE A 146 -5.49 -2.31 3.81
C ILE A 146 -5.21 -3.35 4.90
N ALA A 147 -4.94 -4.60 4.49
CA ALA A 147 -4.56 -5.67 5.40
C ALA A 147 -3.31 -5.31 6.22
N ALA A 148 -2.25 -4.78 5.58
CA ALA A 148 -1.03 -4.35 6.25
C ALA A 148 -1.29 -3.23 7.29
N LYS A 149 -2.13 -2.25 6.94
CA LYS A 149 -2.49 -1.15 7.83
C LYS A 149 -3.25 -1.66 9.06
N GLU A 150 -4.22 -2.54 8.86
CA GLU A 150 -5.02 -3.12 9.94
C GLU A 150 -4.18 -4.06 10.82
N TYR A 151 -3.31 -4.87 10.22
CA TYR A 151 -2.38 -5.74 10.93
C TYR A 151 -1.43 -4.93 11.82
N ALA A 152 -0.79 -3.89 11.28
CA ALA A 152 0.07 -3.02 12.08
C ALA A 152 -0.70 -2.36 13.24
N ARG A 153 -1.94 -1.89 13.01
CA ARG A 153 -2.82 -1.35 14.07
C ARG A 153 -3.15 -2.39 15.15
N SER A 154 -3.37 -3.64 14.76
CA SER A 154 -3.62 -4.76 15.68
C SER A 154 -2.42 -5.15 16.53
N ARG A 155 -1.20 -4.70 16.18
CA ARG A 155 0.03 -4.93 16.94
C ARG A 155 0.43 -3.72 17.79
N CYS A 156 -0.04 -2.53 17.44
CA CYS A 156 0.19 -1.30 18.20
C CYS A 156 -0.40 -1.39 19.62
N VAL A 157 0.29 -0.80 20.61
CA VAL A 157 -0.19 -0.64 21.99
C VAL A 157 -1.60 -0.03 22.05
N TRP A 158 -2.42 -0.49 22.99
CA TRP A 158 -3.83 -0.10 23.15
C TRP A 158 -4.04 1.41 23.18
N THR A 159 -3.19 2.17 23.88
CA THR A 159 -3.27 3.63 23.96
C THR A 159 -3.16 4.28 22.58
N GLY A 160 -2.25 3.78 21.75
CA GLY A 160 -2.10 4.17 20.35
C GLY A 160 -3.34 3.81 19.51
N ARG A 161 -3.96 2.64 19.76
CA ARG A 161 -5.18 2.23 19.04
C ARG A 161 -6.35 3.17 19.30
N VAL A 162 -6.58 3.54 20.56
CA VAL A 162 -7.65 4.48 20.94
C VAL A 162 -7.41 5.83 20.30
N GLY A 163 -6.18 6.35 20.37
CA GLY A 163 -5.82 7.63 19.74
C GLY A 163 -6.06 7.63 18.22
N VAL A 164 -5.62 6.58 17.52
CA VAL A 164 -5.84 6.44 16.07
C VAL A 164 -7.32 6.29 15.74
N PHE A 165 -8.08 5.56 16.55
CA PHE A 165 -9.52 5.41 16.35
C PHE A 165 -10.25 6.75 16.48
N LEU A 166 -9.98 7.52 17.54
CA LEU A 166 -10.56 8.86 17.73
C LEU A 166 -10.18 9.81 16.60
N PHE A 167 -8.93 9.77 16.15
CA PHE A 167 -8.46 10.58 15.03
C PHE A 167 -9.14 10.21 13.71
N ASP A 168 -9.32 8.90 13.43
CA ASP A 168 -10.03 8.42 12.24
C ASP A 168 -11.52 8.86 12.28
N GLN A 169 -12.17 8.80 13.45
CA GLN A 169 -13.55 9.29 13.64
C GLN A 169 -13.66 10.79 13.38
N TYR A 170 -12.78 11.60 13.97
CA TYR A 170 -12.72 13.04 13.75
C TYR A 170 -12.51 13.37 12.27
N ARG A 171 -11.55 12.71 11.62
CA ARG A 171 -11.25 12.91 10.21
C ARG A 171 -12.45 12.52 9.32
N SER A 172 -13.11 11.39 9.60
CA SER A 172 -14.29 10.95 8.86
C SER A 172 -15.46 11.92 9.03
N LEU A 173 -15.68 12.42 10.24
CA LEU A 173 -16.72 13.43 10.50
C LEU A 173 -16.43 14.71 9.72
N ARG A 174 -15.18 15.18 9.70
CA ARG A 174 -14.77 16.39 8.98
C ARG A 174 -14.87 16.24 7.45
N ASP A 175 -14.40 15.13 6.90
CA ASP A 175 -14.29 14.96 5.44
C ASP A 175 -15.60 14.43 4.82
N LYS A 176 -16.30 13.50 5.49
CA LYS A 176 -17.51 12.83 4.97
C LYS A 176 -18.80 13.24 5.68
N GLY A 177 -18.73 13.94 6.81
CA GLY A 177 -19.91 14.24 7.64
C GLY A 177 -20.53 12.99 8.30
N ARG A 178 -19.80 11.87 8.36
CA ARG A 178 -20.31 10.58 8.87
C ARG A 178 -19.34 9.97 9.88
N LEU A 179 -19.89 9.49 11.00
CA LEU A 179 -19.16 8.68 11.96
C LEU A 179 -18.96 7.26 11.41
N ILE A 180 -17.77 6.70 11.61
CA ILE A 180 -17.48 5.32 11.20
C ILE A 180 -18.14 4.40 12.21
N LYS A 181 -18.98 3.47 11.73
CA LYS A 181 -19.62 2.48 12.60
C LYS A 181 -18.55 1.60 13.27
N PRO A 182 -18.66 1.30 14.57
CA PRO A 182 -17.77 0.37 15.23
C PRO A 182 -17.80 -0.98 14.48
N GLY A 183 -16.61 -1.53 14.20
CA GLY A 183 -16.45 -2.76 13.41
C GLY A 183 -16.39 -2.57 11.89
N SER A 184 -16.63 -1.38 11.36
CA SER A 184 -16.31 -1.06 9.96
C SER A 184 -14.86 -0.63 9.82
N SER A 185 -14.16 -1.11 8.79
CA SER A 185 -12.83 -0.61 8.49
C SER A 185 -12.90 0.88 8.14
N SER A 186 -11.98 1.67 8.69
CA SER A 186 -11.84 3.08 8.33
C SER A 186 -11.36 3.26 6.89
N SER A 187 -10.92 2.20 6.20
CA SER A 187 -10.49 2.30 4.81
C SER A 187 -11.67 2.59 3.88
N MET A 188 -11.48 3.53 2.96
CA MET A 188 -12.38 3.71 1.82
C MET A 188 -12.46 2.40 1.02
N SER A 189 -13.64 2.03 0.53
CA SER A 189 -13.83 0.85 -0.32
C SER A 189 -13.09 1.00 -1.66
N TRP A 190 -12.95 -0.10 -2.41
CA TRP A 190 -12.34 -0.08 -3.74
C TRP A 190 -13.02 0.94 -4.67
N GLU A 191 -14.35 0.92 -4.72
CA GLU A 191 -15.13 1.85 -5.55
C GLU A 191 -14.96 3.32 -5.11
N GLU A 192 -14.92 3.58 -3.80
CA GLU A 192 -14.67 4.93 -3.30
C GLU A 192 -13.26 5.43 -3.66
N ILE A 193 -12.26 4.54 -3.59
CA ILE A 193 -10.88 4.84 -3.98
C ILE A 193 -10.77 5.09 -5.47
N TRP A 194 -11.43 4.26 -6.28
CA TRP A 194 -11.50 4.40 -7.73
C TRP A 194 -12.07 5.75 -8.12
N ALA A 195 -13.32 6.03 -7.71
CA ALA A 195 -14.01 7.26 -8.05
C ALA A 195 -13.22 8.51 -7.61
N LYS A 196 -12.55 8.44 -6.45
CA LYS A 196 -11.68 9.51 -5.97
C LYS A 196 -10.52 9.80 -6.92
N TYR A 197 -9.79 8.78 -7.36
CA TYR A 197 -8.60 8.98 -8.22
C TYR A 197 -8.97 9.26 -9.67
N GLU A 198 -10.03 8.65 -10.17
CA GLU A 198 -10.62 8.95 -11.48
C GLU A 198 -11.03 10.42 -11.56
N THR A 199 -11.79 10.92 -10.57
CA THR A 199 -12.17 12.35 -10.50
C THR A 199 -10.95 13.27 -10.43
N GLN A 200 -9.89 12.86 -9.71
CA GLN A 200 -8.64 13.63 -9.65
C GLN A 200 -7.95 13.70 -11.01
N ILE A 201 -7.87 12.58 -11.73
CA ILE A 201 -7.23 12.50 -13.05
C ILE A 201 -8.01 13.33 -14.08
N ILE A 202 -9.33 13.21 -14.13
CA ILE A 202 -10.19 13.99 -15.02
C ILE A 202 -10.00 15.49 -14.76
N ARG A 203 -9.97 15.89 -13.48
CA ARG A 203 -9.74 17.29 -13.11
C ARG A 203 -8.35 17.78 -13.52
N GLU A 204 -7.30 17.00 -13.26
CA GLU A 204 -5.92 17.33 -13.65
C GLU A 204 -5.76 17.42 -15.19
N ALA A 205 -6.48 16.59 -15.94
CA ALA A 205 -6.48 16.62 -17.40
C ALA A 205 -7.17 17.88 -17.94
N ARG A 206 -8.33 18.23 -17.37
CA ARG A 206 -9.07 19.45 -17.70
C ARG A 206 -8.27 20.71 -17.41
N GLU A 207 -7.56 20.77 -16.28
CA GLU A 207 -6.67 21.88 -15.92
C GLU A 207 -5.50 22.03 -16.91
N LYS A 208 -5.05 20.93 -17.52
CA LYS A 208 -4.01 20.92 -18.57
C LYS A 208 -4.55 21.16 -19.98
N GLY A 209 -5.86 21.32 -20.14
CA GLY A 209 -6.50 21.46 -21.46
C GLY A 209 -6.38 20.21 -22.34
N ARG A 210 -6.18 19.03 -21.74
CA ARG A 210 -6.12 17.75 -22.47
C ARG A 210 -7.39 16.96 -22.20
N GLU A 211 -8.00 16.46 -23.26
CA GLU A 211 -9.04 15.43 -23.18
C GLU A 211 -8.36 14.05 -23.15
N LEU A 212 -8.77 13.20 -22.22
CA LEU A 212 -8.27 11.83 -22.08
C LEU A 212 -9.36 10.87 -22.52
N ASP A 213 -8.96 9.82 -23.23
CA ASP A 213 -9.83 8.70 -23.56
C ASP A 213 -10.15 7.87 -22.30
N GLU A 214 -11.24 7.10 -22.34
CA GLU A 214 -11.69 6.25 -21.23
C GLU A 214 -10.60 5.25 -20.81
N ASP A 215 -9.93 4.63 -21.77
CA ASP A 215 -8.83 3.69 -21.52
C ASP A 215 -7.62 4.38 -20.87
N GLU A 216 -7.32 5.62 -21.27
CA GLU A 216 -6.23 6.41 -20.66
C GLU A 216 -6.56 6.77 -19.21
N ILE A 217 -7.81 7.18 -18.92
CA ILE A 217 -8.28 7.47 -17.56
C ILE A 217 -8.20 6.22 -16.70
N MET A 218 -8.66 5.08 -17.23
CA MET A 218 -8.64 3.80 -16.53
C MET A 218 -7.21 3.38 -16.17
N MET A 219 -6.29 3.40 -17.14
CA MET A 219 -4.89 3.04 -16.95
C MET A 219 -4.21 3.98 -15.94
N GLN A 220 -4.43 5.30 -16.05
CA GLN A 220 -3.89 6.26 -15.11
C GLN A 220 -4.44 6.06 -13.70
N THR A 221 -5.72 5.68 -13.58
CA THR A 221 -6.37 5.41 -12.28
C THR A 221 -5.74 4.18 -11.62
N TYR A 222 -5.58 3.08 -12.35
CA TYR A 222 -4.87 1.90 -11.87
C TYR A 222 -3.44 2.22 -11.44
N MET A 223 -2.69 2.96 -12.26
CA MET A 223 -1.32 3.38 -11.94
C MET A 223 -1.27 4.21 -10.66
N ARG A 224 -2.15 5.20 -10.53
CA ARG A 224 -2.26 6.06 -9.35
C ARG A 224 -2.56 5.25 -8.09
N ILE A 225 -3.49 4.29 -8.18
CA ILE A 225 -3.83 3.41 -7.07
C ILE A 225 -2.63 2.55 -6.68
N LEU A 226 -1.92 1.96 -7.65
CA LEU A 226 -0.75 1.13 -7.40
C LEU A 226 0.36 1.92 -6.69
N GLU A 227 0.72 3.08 -7.22
CA GLU A 227 1.74 3.98 -6.65
C GLU A 227 1.36 4.42 -5.23
N ARG A 228 0.12 4.90 -5.06
CA ARG A 228 -0.36 5.34 -3.75
C ARG A 228 -0.50 4.19 -2.78
N SER A 229 -0.72 2.97 -3.25
CA SER A 229 -0.80 1.79 -2.41
C SER A 229 0.57 1.32 -1.92
N CYS A 230 1.62 1.58 -2.69
CA CYS A 230 3.01 1.26 -2.34
C CYS A 230 3.72 2.41 -1.59
N ALA A 231 3.18 3.62 -1.64
CA ALA A 231 3.78 4.82 -1.04
C ALA A 231 3.23 5.15 0.36
N THR A 232 4.08 5.73 1.19
CA THR A 232 3.74 6.29 2.50
C THR A 232 3.70 7.80 2.48
N ASN A 233 3.14 8.38 3.54
CA ASN A 233 3.19 9.82 3.74
C ASN A 233 4.51 10.20 4.43
N ALA A 234 5.40 10.84 3.67
CA ALA A 234 6.72 11.27 4.12
C ALA A 234 6.68 12.15 5.38
N MET A 235 5.60 12.92 5.61
CA MET A 235 5.45 13.72 6.83
C MET A 235 5.37 12.85 8.08
N PHE A 236 4.58 11.78 8.04
CA PHE A 236 4.47 10.84 9.15
C PHE A 236 5.74 9.98 9.28
N ASP A 237 6.39 9.68 8.16
CA ASP A 237 7.65 8.93 8.15
C ASP A 237 8.73 9.72 8.88
N ASN A 238 8.84 11.01 8.60
CA ASN A 238 9.76 11.89 9.31
C ASN A 238 9.41 12.02 10.80
N LEU A 239 8.12 12.07 11.17
CA LEU A 239 7.72 12.21 12.58
C LEU A 239 8.11 10.98 13.41
N PHE A 240 7.89 9.78 12.88
CA PHE A 240 8.06 8.54 13.64
C PHE A 240 9.42 7.86 13.43
N LEU A 241 10.04 8.00 12.26
CA LEU A 241 11.30 7.31 11.92
C LEU A 241 12.54 8.22 12.09
N LYS A 242 12.43 9.53 11.85
CA LYS A 242 13.59 10.45 11.90
C LYS A 242 13.99 10.86 13.32
N SER A 243 13.09 10.71 14.28
CA SER A 243 13.34 11.06 15.69
C SER A 243 14.23 10.04 16.43
N GLY A 244 14.68 8.97 15.75
CA GLY A 244 15.38 7.82 16.34
C GLY A 244 16.90 7.85 16.31
N ASP A 245 17.54 8.77 15.58
CA ASP A 245 19.02 8.81 15.46
C ASP A 245 19.75 9.18 16.77
N SER A 246 19.02 9.43 17.87
CA SER A 246 19.57 9.80 19.18
C SER A 246 19.37 8.77 20.30
N ALA A 247 18.81 7.59 20.03
CA ALA A 247 18.54 6.57 21.06
C ALA A 247 19.01 5.17 20.64
N ALA A 248 20.33 4.99 20.58
CA ALA A 248 21.02 3.74 20.25
C ALA A 248 20.91 2.63 21.33
N SER A 249 19.81 2.52 22.10
CA SER A 249 19.82 1.70 23.32
C SER A 249 18.72 0.64 23.52
N ASN A 250 17.81 0.39 22.57
CA ASN A 250 16.80 -0.67 22.75
C ASN A 250 16.91 -1.78 21.69
N ALA A 251 18.12 -2.32 21.52
CA ALA A 251 18.43 -3.46 20.64
C ALA A 251 17.89 -4.82 21.13
N ARG A 252 16.84 -4.86 21.95
CA ARG A 252 16.31 -6.10 22.54
C ARG A 252 14.96 -6.57 21.98
N ASP A 253 14.21 -5.71 21.29
CA ASP A 253 12.91 -6.04 20.70
C ASP A 253 12.84 -5.66 19.21
N ASP A 254 13.95 -5.89 18.47
CA ASP A 254 13.92 -5.78 17.02
C ASP A 254 13.12 -6.96 16.48
N ILE A 255 11.84 -6.70 16.20
CA ILE A 255 11.10 -7.47 15.20
C ILE A 255 12.03 -7.62 14.01
N ASP A 256 12.21 -8.85 13.54
CA ASP A 256 13.04 -9.13 12.36
C ASP A 256 12.32 -8.63 11.09
N LEU A 257 12.26 -7.29 10.95
CA LEU A 257 11.65 -6.57 9.85
C LEU A 257 12.33 -6.93 8.54
N GLU A 258 13.63 -7.25 8.58
CA GLU A 258 14.39 -7.70 7.42
C GLU A 258 13.90 -9.08 6.95
N SER A 259 13.71 -10.04 7.87
CA SER A 259 13.10 -11.33 7.52
C SER A 259 11.68 -11.20 6.98
N ILE A 260 10.86 -10.32 7.55
CA ILE A 260 9.51 -10.03 7.02
C ILE A 260 9.60 -9.47 5.59
N ALA A 261 10.49 -8.50 5.34
CA ALA A 261 10.70 -7.92 4.02
C ALA A 261 11.16 -8.99 3.01
N MET A 262 12.21 -9.73 3.34
CA MET A 262 12.76 -10.81 2.51
C MET A 262 11.70 -11.86 2.20
N GLN A 263 10.88 -12.25 3.19
CA GLN A 263 9.82 -13.22 3.00
C GLN A 263 8.73 -12.68 2.06
N LEU A 264 8.32 -11.42 2.22
CA LEU A 264 7.34 -10.78 1.34
C LEU A 264 7.86 -10.74 -0.10
N GLU A 265 9.11 -10.31 -0.33
CA GLU A 265 9.71 -10.27 -1.66
C GLU A 265 9.84 -11.65 -2.30
N ARG A 266 10.28 -12.65 -1.53
CA ARG A 266 10.34 -14.05 -1.96
C ARG A 266 8.97 -14.55 -2.38
N ASP A 267 7.93 -14.28 -1.58
CA ASP A 267 6.57 -14.72 -1.86
C ASP A 267 5.95 -13.99 -3.06
N VAL A 268 6.26 -12.71 -3.27
CA VAL A 268 5.86 -11.97 -4.49
C VAL A 268 6.43 -12.66 -5.73
N ARG A 269 7.74 -12.95 -5.73
CA ARG A 269 8.41 -13.63 -6.83
C ARG A 269 7.86 -15.04 -7.05
N ALA A 270 7.66 -15.81 -5.97
CA ALA A 270 7.22 -17.20 -6.05
C ALA A 270 5.73 -17.35 -6.42
N ILE A 271 4.86 -16.45 -5.94
CA ILE A 271 3.41 -16.55 -6.14
C ILE A 271 2.99 -15.87 -7.44
N LEU A 272 3.48 -14.66 -7.72
CA LEU A 272 2.94 -13.86 -8.83
C LEU A 272 3.66 -14.08 -10.15
N LEU A 273 4.94 -14.45 -10.15
CA LEU A 273 5.69 -14.64 -11.40
C LEU A 273 5.59 -16.07 -11.91
N SER A 274 5.54 -16.21 -13.25
CA SER A 274 5.73 -17.52 -13.86
C SER A 274 7.24 -17.82 -13.93
N PRO A 275 7.66 -19.09 -14.02
CA PRO A 275 9.07 -19.43 -14.21
C PRO A 275 9.72 -18.70 -15.40
N ARG A 276 8.94 -18.41 -16.45
CA ARG A 276 9.38 -17.61 -17.60
C ARG A 276 9.60 -16.15 -17.24
N ASP A 277 8.74 -15.59 -16.40
CA ASP A 277 8.84 -14.19 -15.96
C ASP A 277 10.00 -14.02 -14.98
N ILE A 278 10.27 -15.01 -14.14
CA ILE A 278 11.45 -15.05 -13.25
C ILE A 278 12.73 -14.98 -14.08
N SER A 279 12.89 -15.87 -15.07
CA SER A 279 14.08 -15.84 -15.95
C SER A 279 14.21 -14.53 -16.74
N LYS A 280 13.08 -13.91 -17.14
CA LYS A 280 13.08 -12.59 -17.77
C LYS A 280 13.50 -11.48 -16.80
N ALA A 281 13.04 -11.54 -15.55
CA ALA A 281 13.39 -10.60 -14.49
C ALA A 281 14.90 -10.66 -14.21
N GLU A 282 15.43 -11.85 -13.96
CA GLU A 282 16.87 -12.09 -13.71
C GLU A 282 17.74 -11.53 -14.84
N LYS A 283 17.37 -11.79 -16.11
CA LYS A 283 18.09 -11.24 -17.27
C LYS A 283 18.01 -9.72 -17.37
N ARG A 284 16.94 -9.09 -16.86
CA ARG A 284 16.81 -7.62 -16.84
C ARG A 284 17.62 -7.02 -15.69
N GLU A 285 17.59 -7.63 -14.52
CA GLU A 285 18.40 -7.26 -13.35
C GLU A 285 19.89 -7.34 -13.68
N GLU A 286 20.35 -8.45 -14.24
CA GLU A 286 21.75 -8.63 -14.67
C GLU A 286 22.20 -7.55 -15.67
N LYS A 287 21.32 -7.18 -16.62
CA LYS A 287 21.59 -6.08 -17.57
C LYS A 287 21.66 -4.73 -16.90
N LEU A 288 20.83 -4.47 -15.89
CA LEU A 288 20.83 -3.22 -15.13
C LEU A 288 22.08 -3.11 -14.26
N GLU A 289 22.50 -4.18 -13.61
CA GLU A 289 23.75 -4.23 -12.82
C GLU A 289 24.97 -3.96 -13.69
N LYS A 290 25.08 -4.64 -14.85
CA LYS A 290 26.14 -4.38 -15.83
C LYS A 290 26.14 -2.93 -16.33
N LYS A 291 24.98 -2.28 -16.44
CA LYS A 291 24.89 -0.85 -16.80
C LYS A 291 25.37 0.04 -15.64
N LYS A 292 24.95 -0.23 -14.40
CA LYS A 292 25.36 0.52 -13.21
C LYS A 292 26.87 0.43 -13.01
N GLU A 293 27.45 -0.75 -13.17
CA GLU A 293 28.90 -0.95 -13.06
C GLU A 293 29.66 -0.14 -14.12
N LYS A 294 29.22 -0.14 -15.38
CA LYS A 294 29.81 0.70 -16.44
C LYS A 294 29.70 2.19 -16.16
N VAL A 295 28.63 2.64 -15.50
CA VAL A 295 28.46 4.04 -15.10
C VAL A 295 29.45 4.39 -13.98
N ARG A 296 29.52 3.56 -12.94
CA ARG A 296 30.48 3.72 -11.83
C ARG A 296 31.93 3.73 -12.33
N GLU A 297 32.30 2.82 -13.23
CA GLU A 297 33.63 2.79 -13.84
C GLU A 297 33.94 4.08 -14.63
N LYS A 298 32.95 4.66 -15.31
CA LYS A 298 33.10 5.94 -16.02
C LYS A 298 33.25 7.11 -15.04
N GLU A 299 32.48 7.13 -13.96
CA GLU A 299 32.57 8.14 -12.90
C GLU A 299 33.94 8.10 -12.21
N GLU A 300 34.44 6.93 -11.86
CA GLU A 300 35.78 6.75 -11.29
C GLU A 300 36.88 7.21 -12.27
N LYS A 301 36.75 6.90 -13.57
CA LYS A 301 37.68 7.39 -14.61
C LYS A 301 37.66 8.91 -14.75
N LEU A 302 36.49 9.55 -14.57
CA LEU A 302 36.36 11.01 -14.59
C LEU A 302 36.99 11.63 -13.36
N GLN A 303 36.70 11.10 -12.16
CA GLN A 303 37.30 11.54 -10.90
C GLN A 303 38.84 11.46 -10.95
N ARG A 304 39.40 10.33 -11.40
CA ARG A 304 40.87 10.19 -11.57
C ARG A 304 41.46 11.20 -12.56
N LYS A 305 40.73 11.57 -13.62
CA LYS A 305 41.18 12.59 -14.58
C LYS A 305 41.16 13.99 -13.96
N GLU A 306 40.17 14.29 -13.14
CA GLU A 306 40.06 15.57 -12.42
C GLU A 306 41.16 15.72 -11.37
N GLU A 307 41.43 14.68 -10.59
CA GLU A 307 42.54 14.64 -9.62
C GLU A 307 43.89 14.87 -10.31
N LYS A 308 44.16 14.16 -11.41
CA LYS A 308 45.39 14.38 -12.21
C LYS A 308 45.49 15.79 -12.78
N LYS A 309 44.36 16.42 -13.13
CA LYS A 309 44.35 17.82 -13.60
C LYS A 309 44.62 18.79 -12.45
N LYS A 310 44.10 18.54 -11.25
CA LYS A 310 44.37 19.34 -10.04
C LYS A 310 45.85 19.25 -9.64
N GLU A 311 46.41 18.05 -9.59
CA GLU A 311 47.82 17.83 -9.28
C GLU A 311 48.75 18.55 -10.28
N LYS A 312 48.42 18.53 -11.58
CA LYS A 312 49.16 19.27 -12.61
C LYS A 312 49.05 20.79 -12.48
N ARG A 313 47.97 21.31 -11.89
CA ARG A 313 47.82 22.75 -11.62
C ARG A 313 48.61 23.16 -10.38
N GLU A 314 48.59 22.33 -9.34
CA GLU A 314 49.38 22.54 -8.12
C GLU A 314 50.88 22.54 -8.40
N LYS A 315 51.39 21.63 -9.25
CA LYS A 315 52.81 21.61 -9.65
C LYS A 315 53.29 22.80 -10.50
N LYS A 316 52.37 23.65 -10.98
CA LYS A 316 52.68 24.83 -11.82
C LYS A 316 52.66 26.15 -11.03
N LEU A 317 52.17 26.13 -9.80
CA LEU A 317 52.18 27.26 -8.87
C LEU A 317 53.47 27.21 -8.03
#